data_AF-A0A5N7A836-F1
#
_entry.id   AF-A0A5N7A836-F1
#
_cell.length_a   1.000
_cell.length_b   1.000
_cell.length_c   1.000
_cell.angle_alpha   90.00
_cell.angle_beta   90.00
_cell.angle_gamma   90.00
#
_symmetry.space_group_name_H-M   'P 1'
#
loop_
_entity.id
_entity.type
_entity.pdbx_description
1 polymer ?
#
loop_
_entity_poly.entity_id
_entity_poly.type
_entity_poly.pdbx_seq_one_letter_code
_entity_poly.pdbx_strand_id
1 'polypeptide(L)'
;MKEALIGAVVYIFGERFNTNDGIHNVHMNQGNIRRYSGDDGVFQDGALLFQFRGAVPGFDKWVGIFLAFASQAVHTSENGGHAHITSRLERPPAW
;
A
#
# COMPACT_ATOMS: atom_id res chain seq x y z
N MET A 1 -9.87 -18.74 -5.75
CA MET A 1 -9.77 -17.49 -4.94
C MET A 1 -11.03 -17.14 -4.14
N LYS A 2 -12.22 -17.72 -4.39
CA LYS A 2 -13.47 -17.32 -3.68
C LYS A 2 -13.54 -17.78 -2.22
N GLU A 3 -12.88 -18.88 -1.87
CA GLU A 3 -12.92 -19.51 -0.54
C GLU A 3 -12.08 -18.75 0.51
N ALA A 4 -11.08 -17.97 0.10
CA ALA A 4 -10.06 -17.42 1.00
C ALA A 4 -10.53 -16.19 1.83
N LEU A 5 -11.71 -15.65 1.54
CA LEU A 5 -12.22 -14.42 2.16
C LEU A 5 -13.47 -14.64 3.02
N ILE A 6 -13.99 -15.87 3.12
CA ILE A 6 -15.18 -16.15 3.91
C ILE A 6 -14.88 -15.82 5.38
N GLY A 7 -15.61 -14.85 5.94
CA GLY A 7 -15.46 -14.41 7.33
C GLY A 7 -14.42 -13.29 7.56
N ALA A 8 -13.82 -12.73 6.52
CA ALA A 8 -12.92 -11.59 6.64
C ALA A 8 -13.68 -10.25 6.56
N VAL A 9 -13.35 -9.31 7.44
CA VAL A 9 -13.64 -7.88 7.24
C VAL A 9 -12.47 -7.26 6.50
N VAL A 10 -12.74 -6.55 5.41
CA VAL A 10 -11.72 -5.86 4.62
C VAL A 10 -11.79 -4.37 4.88
N TYR A 11 -10.68 -3.79 5.30
CA TYR A 11 -10.47 -2.35 5.42
C TYR A 11 -9.62 -1.90 4.24
N ILE A 12 -10.08 -0.87 3.53
CA ILE A 12 -9.38 -0.32 2.37
C ILE A 12 -9.00 1.12 2.69
N PHE A 13 -7.71 1.43 2.57
CA PHE A 13 -7.14 2.76 2.77
C PHE A 13 -6.67 3.30 1.43
N GLY A 14 -7.06 4.52 1.12
CA GLY A 14 -6.73 5.22 -0.10
C GLY A 14 -7.43 6.57 -0.16
N GLU A 15 -7.35 7.22 -1.30
CA GLU A 15 -8.00 8.50 -1.56
C GLU A 15 -9.38 8.29 -2.16
N ARG A 16 -10.30 9.19 -1.83
CA ARG A 16 -11.66 9.16 -2.39
C ARG A 16 -11.67 9.93 -3.70
N PHE A 17 -12.34 9.39 -4.71
CA PHE A 17 -12.59 10.16 -5.94
C PHE A 17 -13.43 11.42 -5.67
N ASN A 18 -13.15 12.47 -6.44
CA ASN A 18 -13.95 13.71 -6.43
C ASN A 18 -15.40 13.50 -6.91
N THR A 19 -15.66 12.40 -7.63
CA THR A 19 -16.99 11.96 -8.08
C THR A 19 -17.80 11.25 -7.00
N ASN A 20 -17.19 10.94 -5.85
CA ASN A 20 -17.84 10.33 -4.69
C ASN A 20 -18.30 8.88 -4.87
N ASP A 21 -17.90 8.22 -5.94
CA ASP A 21 -18.36 6.88 -6.35
C ASP A 21 -17.32 5.78 -6.12
N GLY A 22 -16.18 6.10 -5.50
CA GLY A 22 -15.17 5.11 -5.17
C GLY A 22 -13.92 5.67 -4.51
N ILE A 23 -12.90 4.81 -4.47
CA ILE A 23 -11.58 5.07 -3.90
C ILE A 23 -10.48 4.68 -4.90
N HIS A 24 -9.37 5.41 -4.87
CA HIS A 24 -8.15 5.18 -5.64
C HIS A 24 -6.92 5.35 -4.75
N ASN A 25 -5.73 5.27 -5.35
CA ASN A 25 -4.46 5.43 -4.64
C ASN A 25 -4.36 4.51 -3.39
N VAL A 26 -4.84 3.25 -3.55
CA VAL A 26 -4.85 2.21 -2.50
C VAL A 26 -3.47 1.53 -2.34
N HIS A 27 -2.47 2.00 -3.08
CA HIS A 27 -1.09 1.54 -3.05
C HIS A 27 -0.21 2.55 -2.29
N MET A 28 1.07 2.23 -2.10
CA MET A 28 2.05 3.18 -1.58
C MET A 28 2.14 4.39 -2.50
N ASN A 29 2.03 5.59 -1.94
CA ASN A 29 2.04 6.89 -2.63
C ASN A 29 3.31 7.65 -2.22
N GLN A 30 4.42 6.92 -2.13
CA GLN A 30 5.75 7.43 -1.82
C GLN A 30 6.80 6.70 -2.67
N GLY A 31 7.98 7.28 -2.78
CA GLY A 31 9.12 6.67 -3.45
C GLY A 31 9.02 6.66 -4.97
N ASN A 32 8.16 7.49 -5.57
CA ASN A 32 8.01 7.52 -7.02
C ASN A 32 9.31 7.91 -7.73
N ILE A 33 9.46 7.41 -8.97
CA ILE A 33 10.49 7.91 -9.88
C ILE A 33 10.24 9.40 -10.16
N ARG A 34 11.31 10.13 -10.50
CA ARG A 34 11.31 11.60 -10.66
C ARG A 34 10.15 12.18 -11.49
N ARG A 35 9.66 11.46 -12.51
CA ARG A 35 8.53 11.93 -13.33
C ARG A 35 7.20 12.01 -12.56
N TYR A 36 7.02 11.16 -11.55
CA TYR A 36 5.80 11.02 -10.75
C TYR A 36 5.99 11.42 -9.28
N SER A 37 7.11 12.06 -8.93
CA SER A 37 7.37 12.47 -7.54
C SER A 37 6.41 13.55 -7.03
N GLY A 38 5.61 14.16 -7.91
CA GLY A 38 4.54 15.08 -7.51
C GLY A 38 3.38 14.38 -6.82
N ASP A 39 3.26 13.06 -6.97
CA ASP A 39 2.25 12.22 -6.31
C ASP A 39 2.78 11.62 -4.98
N ASP A 40 4.02 11.95 -4.58
CA ASP A 40 4.56 11.49 -3.30
C ASP A 40 3.98 12.31 -2.13
N GLY A 41 3.58 11.63 -1.06
CA GLY A 41 3.08 12.28 0.15
C GLY A 41 3.36 11.46 1.41
N VAL A 42 3.95 12.10 2.42
CA VAL A 42 4.19 11.45 3.72
C VAL A 42 2.85 11.11 4.38
N PHE A 43 2.72 9.88 4.86
CA PHE A 43 1.48 9.34 5.47
C PHE A 43 0.29 9.26 4.50
N GLN A 44 0.55 9.21 3.19
CA GLN A 44 -0.50 9.08 2.17
C GLN A 44 -0.56 7.70 1.53
N ASP A 45 0.25 6.74 1.97
CA ASP A 45 0.20 5.36 1.50
C ASP A 45 -1.17 4.72 1.74
N GLY A 46 -1.72 4.09 0.70
CA GLY A 46 -2.86 3.21 0.80
C GLY A 46 -2.50 1.79 1.26
N ALA A 47 -3.52 1.02 1.61
CA ALA A 47 -3.36 -0.35 2.10
C ALA A 47 -4.66 -1.16 2.01
N LEU A 48 -4.52 -2.49 2.03
CA LEU A 48 -5.60 -3.42 2.30
C LEU A 48 -5.32 -4.15 3.61
N LEU A 49 -6.22 -4.05 4.59
CA LEU A 49 -6.16 -4.84 5.82
C LEU A 49 -7.31 -5.83 5.85
N PHE A 50 -6.99 -7.09 6.13
CA PHE A 50 -7.95 -8.18 6.28
C PHE A 50 -7.97 -8.61 7.74
N GLN A 51 -9.13 -8.53 8.36
CA GLN A 51 -9.36 -9.05 9.70
C GLN A 51 -10.18 -10.34 9.61
N PHE A 52 -9.55 -11.46 9.96
CA PHE A 52 -10.19 -12.76 10.03
C PHE A 52 -10.63 -13.02 11.47
N ARG A 53 -11.94 -12.90 11.70
CA ARG A 53 -12.57 -13.30 12.97
C ARG A 53 -13.07 -14.73 12.79
N GLY A 54 -12.36 -15.66 13.42
CA GLY A 54 -12.63 -17.10 13.27
C GLY A 54 -13.92 -17.51 13.97
N ALA A 55 -14.40 -18.71 13.68
CA ALA A 55 -15.52 -19.31 14.42
C ALA A 55 -15.17 -19.65 15.88
N VAL A 56 -13.87 -19.67 16.22
CA VAL A 56 -13.37 -19.89 17.58
C VAL A 56 -13.39 -18.56 18.33
N PRO A 57 -14.09 -18.46 19.48
CA PRO A 57 -14.07 -17.27 20.33
C PRO A 57 -12.63 -16.86 20.67
N GLY A 58 -12.29 -15.59 20.44
CA GLY A 58 -10.96 -15.04 20.69
C GLY A 58 -9.97 -15.13 19.53
N PHE A 59 -10.32 -15.76 18.40
CA PHE A 59 -9.47 -15.72 17.20
C PHE A 59 -9.64 -14.39 16.44
N ASP A 60 -8.59 -13.57 16.45
CA ASP A 60 -8.49 -12.34 15.66
C ASP A 60 -7.14 -12.28 14.95
N LYS A 61 -7.14 -12.51 13.63
CA LYS A 61 -5.92 -12.46 12.80
C LYS A 61 -5.99 -11.31 11.80
N TRP A 62 -4.92 -10.52 11.74
CA TRP A 62 -4.77 -9.44 10.78
C TRP A 62 -3.76 -9.80 9.69
N VAL A 63 -4.07 -9.44 8.45
CA VAL A 63 -3.16 -9.48 7.30
C VAL A 63 -3.17 -8.12 6.64
N GLY A 64 -2.00 -7.50 6.49
CA GLY A 64 -1.83 -6.26 5.72
C GLY A 64 -1.19 -6.54 4.37
N ILE A 65 -1.76 -5.98 3.31
CA ILE A 65 -1.17 -5.97 1.97
C ILE A 65 -0.87 -4.51 1.62
N PHE A 66 0.40 -4.25 1.35
CA PHE A 66 0.88 -2.98 0.83
C PHE A 66 1.41 -3.23 -0.57
N LEU A 67 0.87 -2.49 -1.53
CA LEU A 67 1.23 -2.62 -2.94
C LEU A 67 2.10 -1.44 -3.32
N ALA A 68 3.16 -1.69 -4.07
CA ALA A 68 3.99 -0.64 -4.67
C ALA A 68 4.30 -1.03 -6.11
N PHE A 69 4.50 -0.04 -6.96
CA PHE A 69 5.13 -0.28 -8.25
C PHE A 69 6.57 -0.74 -8.03
N ALA A 70 7.05 -1.67 -8.87
CA ALA A 70 8.43 -2.15 -8.77
C ALA A 70 9.49 -1.04 -8.91
N SER A 71 9.11 0.11 -9.48
CA SER A 71 9.97 1.29 -9.62
C SER A 71 9.96 2.22 -8.40
N GLN A 72 9.07 2.01 -7.43
CA GLN A 72 9.02 2.84 -6.22
C GLN A 72 10.11 2.41 -5.23
N ALA A 73 10.78 3.39 -4.64
CA ALA A 73 11.72 3.15 -3.55
C ALA A 73 10.96 2.85 -2.26
N VAL A 74 11.40 1.84 -1.51
CA VAL A 74 10.85 1.52 -0.19
C VAL A 74 11.32 2.52 0.86
N HIS A 75 12.57 3.00 0.75
CA HIS A 75 13.11 4.01 1.66
C HIS A 75 12.92 5.41 1.09
N THR A 76 12.16 6.24 1.79
CA THR A 76 11.71 7.55 1.30
C THR A 76 12.09 8.68 2.25
N SER A 77 12.10 9.91 1.74
CA SER A 77 12.33 11.12 2.53
C SER A 77 11.19 11.41 3.49
N GLU A 78 11.52 11.76 4.73
CA GLU A 78 10.56 12.16 5.77
C GLU A 78 9.82 13.48 5.46
N ASN A 79 10.34 14.32 4.57
CA ASN A 79 9.75 15.65 4.31
C ASN A 79 8.69 15.64 3.20
N GLY A 80 8.80 14.70 2.25
CA GLY A 80 7.96 14.70 1.05
C GLY A 80 7.69 13.32 0.47
N GLY A 81 8.13 12.25 1.13
CA GLY A 81 7.91 10.89 0.65
C GLY A 81 8.71 10.52 -0.60
N HIS A 82 9.63 11.38 -1.06
CA HIS A 82 10.39 11.12 -2.27
C HIS A 82 11.41 9.99 -2.10
N ALA A 83 11.68 9.29 -3.20
CA ALA A 83 12.83 8.40 -3.26
C ALA A 83 14.13 9.19 -3.02
N HIS A 84 15.02 8.65 -2.19
CA HIS A 84 16.38 9.20 -2.06
C HIS A 84 17.11 9.04 -3.40
N ILE A 85 17.77 10.08 -3.91
CA ILE A 85 18.47 10.10 -5.22
C ILE A 85 19.74 9.21 -5.21
N THR A 86 19.84 8.25 -4.31
CA THR A 86 20.97 7.34 -4.15
C THR A 86 20.58 5.89 -4.41
N SER A 87 20.12 5.54 -5.61
CA SER A 87 20.44 4.22 -6.16
C SER A 87 20.17 4.16 -7.66
N ARG A 88 21.27 4.04 -8.41
CA ARG A 88 21.30 3.15 -9.55
C ARG A 88 20.82 1.78 -9.06
N LEU A 89 19.63 1.34 -9.47
CA LEU A 89 19.17 -0.05 -9.37
C LEU A 89 19.30 -0.65 -7.95
N GLU A 90 18.29 -0.51 -7.11
CA GLU A 90 17.99 -1.64 -6.22
C GLU A 90 17.50 -2.78 -7.14
N ARG A 91 18.42 -3.70 -7.46
CA ARG A 91 18.10 -4.92 -8.19
C ARG A 91 16.95 -5.64 -7.48
N PRO A 92 15.96 -6.17 -8.21
CA PRO A 92 15.02 -7.11 -7.60
C PRO A 92 15.80 -8.26 -6.95
N PRO A 93 15.29 -8.87 -5.87
CA PRO A 93 15.96 -10.00 -5.22
C PRO A 93 16.18 -11.09 -6.26
N ALA A 94 17.43 -11.54 -6.38
CA ALA A 94 17.76 -12.75 -7.14
C ALA A 94 17.25 -13.94 -6.32
N TRP A 95 16.04 -14.37 -6.61
CA TRP A 95 15.58 -15.73 -6.32
C TRP A 95 15.52 -16.51 -7.63
#